data_AF-A0AAP0LYP5-F1
#
_entry.id   AF-A0AAP0LYP5-F1
#
_cell.length_a   1.000
_cell.length_b   1.000
_cell.length_c   1.000
_cell.angle_alpha   90.00
_cell.angle_beta   90.00
_cell.angle_gamma   90.00
#
_symmetry.space_group_name_H-M   'P 1'
#
loop_
_entity.id
_entity.type
_entity.pdbx_description
1 polymer ?
#
loop_
_entity_poly.entity_id
_entity_poly.type
_entity_poly.pdbx_seq_one_letter_code
_entity_poly.pdbx_strand_id
1 'polypeptide(L)'
;MSITVTGHSLGSVLATLNAADLVANGYYKPTGSDTASGCVVMTIVFASPRVGDSALRTVFEEQNLLRVLRITNKNDIVLDVPPVLFLHNLENYPHGIAGTSQGDDDDDFVLAFDRDISLVNKGFDLLNDKHRVPPNW
;
A
#
# COMPACT_ATOMS: atom_id res chain seq x y z
N MET A 1 -11.59 -15.83 -9.36
CA MET A 1 -10.75 -14.79 -9.97
C MET A 1 -10.93 -13.50 -9.17
N SER A 2 -9.90 -12.67 -9.04
CA SER A 2 -9.92 -11.38 -8.32
C SER A 2 -9.01 -10.37 -9.03
N ILE A 3 -9.31 -9.08 -8.88
CA ILE A 3 -8.44 -7.98 -9.34
C ILE A 3 -7.81 -7.34 -8.10
N THR A 4 -6.49 -7.11 -8.14
CA THR A 4 -5.79 -6.36 -7.09
C THR A 4 -5.10 -5.15 -7.69
N VAL A 5 -5.47 -3.97 -7.22
CA VAL A 5 -4.86 -2.70 -7.61
C VAL A 5 -3.95 -2.23 -6.47
N THR A 6 -2.72 -1.85 -6.81
CA THR A 6 -1.73 -1.42 -5.82
C THR A 6 -1.03 -0.16 -6.26
N GLY A 7 -0.51 0.59 -5.30
CA GLY A 7 0.22 1.82 -5.54
C GLY A 7 0.85 2.37 -4.29
N HIS A 8 1.89 3.19 -4.49
CA HIS A 8 2.64 3.87 -3.45
C HIS A 8 2.60 5.37 -3.69
N SER A 9 2.50 6.18 -2.63
CA SER A 9 2.51 7.65 -2.73
C SER A 9 1.40 8.16 -3.68
N LEU A 10 1.70 9.01 -4.66
CA LEU A 10 0.72 9.40 -5.69
C LEU A 10 0.09 8.18 -6.41
N GLY A 11 0.86 7.10 -6.59
CA GLY A 11 0.38 5.87 -7.20
C GLY A 11 -0.74 5.19 -6.41
N SER A 12 -0.80 5.37 -5.08
CA SER A 12 -1.90 4.81 -4.28
C SER A 12 -3.22 5.53 -4.51
N VAL A 13 -3.15 6.84 -4.78
CA VAL A 13 -4.32 7.66 -5.12
C VAL A 13 -4.91 7.15 -6.42
N LEU A 14 -4.06 6.96 -7.42
CA LEU A 14 -4.46 6.42 -8.72
C LEU A 14 -5.01 4.99 -8.59
N ALA A 15 -4.38 4.14 -7.77
CA ALA A 15 -4.88 2.80 -7.50
C ALA A 15 -6.28 2.80 -6.88
N THR A 16 -6.52 3.70 -5.91
CA THR A 16 -7.82 3.82 -5.24
C THR A 16 -8.90 4.32 -6.20
N LEU A 17 -8.60 5.35 -6.99
CA LEU A 17 -9.54 5.89 -7.97
C LEU A 17 -9.84 4.89 -9.10
N ASN A 18 -8.83 4.17 -9.59
CA ASN A 18 -9.01 3.14 -10.61
C ASN A 18 -9.88 1.99 -10.09
N ALA A 19 -9.66 1.53 -8.86
CA ALA A 19 -10.50 0.50 -8.25
C ALA A 19 -11.96 0.94 -8.10
N ALA A 20 -12.18 2.19 -7.69
CA ALA A 20 -13.51 2.77 -7.62
C ALA A 20 -14.18 2.84 -9.01
N ASP A 21 -13.43 3.27 -10.04
CA ASP A 21 -13.91 3.37 -11.42
C ASP A 21 -14.26 2.00 -12.02
N LEU A 22 -13.43 0.98 -11.76
CA LEU A 22 -13.70 -0.41 -12.16
C LEU A 22 -15.02 -0.93 -11.59
N VAL A 23 -15.29 -0.64 -10.31
CA VAL A 23 -16.51 -1.08 -9.63
C VAL A 23 -17.72 -0.28 -10.11
N ALA A 24 -17.59 1.04 -10.18
CA ALA A 24 -18.67 1.94 -10.61
C ALA A 24 -19.16 1.63 -12.02
N ASN A 25 -18.25 1.33 -12.95
CA ASN A 25 -18.60 1.00 -14.34
C ASN A 25 -18.81 -0.49 -14.60
N GLY A 26 -18.66 -1.35 -13.59
CA GLY A 26 -18.88 -2.79 -13.75
C GLY A 26 -17.79 -3.54 -14.53
N TYR A 27 -16.61 -2.94 -14.71
CA TYR A 27 -15.49 -3.53 -15.47
C TYR A 27 -14.81 -4.73 -14.77
N TYR A 28 -15.22 -5.05 -13.54
CA TYR A 28 -14.83 -6.27 -12.84
C TYR A 28 -15.59 -7.52 -13.34
N LYS A 29 -16.52 -7.37 -14.30
CA LYS A 29 -17.28 -8.45 -14.94
C LYS A 29 -16.70 -8.80 -16.33
N PRO A 30 -16.60 -10.08 -16.70
CA PRO A 30 -16.17 -10.48 -18.04
C PRO A 30 -17.12 -9.98 -19.13
N THR A 31 -16.58 -9.49 -20.24
CA THR A 31 -17.37 -9.07 -21.42
C THR A 31 -17.97 -10.29 -22.12
N GLY A 32 -19.24 -10.19 -22.54
CA GLY A 32 -19.92 -11.24 -23.33
C GLY A 32 -20.71 -12.28 -22.52
N SER A 33 -20.87 -12.07 -21.21
CA SER A 33 -21.72 -12.92 -20.37
C SER A 33 -22.47 -12.07 -19.34
N ASP A 34 -23.71 -11.69 -19.65
CA ASP A 34 -24.59 -10.90 -18.77
C ASP A 34 -24.93 -11.61 -17.45
N THR A 35 -24.68 -12.92 -17.37
CA THR A 35 -24.92 -13.77 -16.20
C THR A 35 -23.64 -14.10 -15.41
N ALA A 36 -22.46 -13.65 -15.86
CA ALA A 36 -21.21 -13.96 -15.15
C ALA A 36 -21.13 -13.14 -13.86
N SER A 37 -20.99 -13.84 -12.73
CA SER A 37 -20.66 -13.20 -11.46
C SER A 37 -19.27 -12.55 -11.60
N GLY A 38 -19.19 -11.24 -11.33
CA GLY A 38 -17.94 -10.50 -11.40
C GLY A 38 -16.94 -10.96 -10.35
N CYS A 39 -15.73 -10.39 -10.38
CA CYS A 39 -14.69 -10.68 -9.39
C CYS A 39 -14.60 -9.61 -8.30
N VAL A 40 -14.02 -9.99 -7.15
CA VAL A 40 -13.70 -9.04 -6.06
C VAL A 40 -12.59 -8.11 -6.53
N VAL A 41 -12.72 -6.82 -6.21
CA VAL A 41 -11.70 -5.79 -6.43
C VAL A 41 -11.08 -5.42 -5.09
N MET A 42 -9.78 -5.69 -4.96
CA MET A 42 -9.01 -5.38 -3.76
C MET A 42 -7.98 -4.29 -4.06
N THR A 43 -7.85 -3.33 -3.16
CA THR A 43 -6.88 -2.25 -3.24
C THR A 43 -5.92 -2.37 -2.07
N ILE A 44 -4.62 -2.58 -2.34
CA ILE A 44 -3.57 -2.58 -1.32
C ILE A 44 -2.63 -1.44 -1.62
N VAL A 45 -2.60 -0.44 -0.74
CA VAL A 45 -1.88 0.81 -1.00
C VAL A 45 -0.94 1.19 0.14
N PHE A 46 0.21 1.75 -0.22
CA PHE A 46 1.29 2.13 0.67
C PHE A 46 1.50 3.64 0.65
N ALA A 47 1.82 4.24 1.80
CA ALA A 47 2.10 5.68 1.89
C ALA A 47 1.00 6.57 1.28
N SER A 48 -0.25 6.12 1.36
CA SER A 48 -1.32 6.78 0.63
C SER A 48 -1.75 8.07 1.33
N PRO A 49 -1.69 9.23 0.65
CA PRO A 49 -2.35 10.42 1.17
C PRO A 49 -3.86 10.15 1.27
N ARG A 50 -4.57 11.02 2.01
CA ARG A 50 -6.03 10.99 2.04
C ARG A 50 -6.57 11.36 0.66
N VAL A 51 -7.54 10.59 0.17
CA VAL A 51 -8.15 10.77 -1.15
C VAL A 51 -9.65 10.85 -1.00
N GLY A 52 -10.26 11.79 -1.72
CA GLY A 52 -11.71 11.96 -1.79
C GLY A 52 -12.32 12.59 -0.55
N ASP A 53 -13.64 12.61 -0.55
CA ASP A 53 -14.49 13.16 0.48
C ASP A 53 -15.38 12.06 1.10
N SER A 54 -16.39 12.45 1.88
CA SER A 54 -17.34 11.50 2.44
C SER A 54 -18.09 10.69 1.38
N ALA A 55 -18.32 11.24 0.19
CA ALA A 55 -19.02 10.53 -0.87
C ALA A 55 -18.17 9.37 -1.41
N LEU A 56 -16.86 9.58 -1.60
CA LEU A 56 -15.97 8.49 -1.97
C LEU A 56 -15.95 7.40 -0.90
N ARG A 57 -15.91 7.78 0.38
CA ARG A 57 -15.97 6.82 1.49
C ARG A 57 -17.25 5.98 1.43
N THR A 58 -18.39 6.61 1.20
CA THR A 58 -19.68 5.91 1.06
C THR A 58 -19.65 4.90 -0.07
N VAL A 59 -19.08 5.23 -1.24
CA VAL A 59 -18.92 4.27 -2.35
C VAL A 59 -18.10 3.05 -1.92
N PHE A 60 -17.05 3.22 -1.14
CA PHE A 60 -16.24 2.09 -0.65
C PHE A 60 -16.95 1.26 0.44
N GLU A 61 -17.79 1.89 1.27
CA GLU A 61 -18.53 1.21 2.34
C GLU A 61 -19.78 0.46 1.82
N GLU A 62 -20.45 0.99 0.80
CA GLU A 62 -21.66 0.40 0.22
C GLU A 62 -21.37 -0.77 -0.74
N GLN A 63 -20.16 -0.81 -1.31
CA GLN A 63 -19.77 -1.84 -2.28
C GLN A 63 -19.14 -3.04 -1.57
N ASN A 64 -19.94 -4.10 -1.37
CA ASN A 64 -19.48 -5.34 -0.70
C ASN A 64 -18.34 -6.07 -1.46
N LEU A 65 -18.09 -5.68 -2.71
CA LEU A 65 -17.05 -6.23 -3.59
C LEU A 65 -15.74 -5.42 -3.59
N LEU A 66 -15.71 -4.24 -2.95
CA LEU A 66 -14.57 -3.33 -2.95
C LEU A 66 -13.90 -3.35 -1.57
N ARG A 67 -12.64 -3.79 -1.51
CA ARG A 67 -11.88 -3.96 -0.27
C ARG A 67 -10.62 -3.10 -0.32
N VAL A 68 -10.37 -2.28 0.68
CA VAL A 68 -9.17 -1.42 0.74
C VAL A 68 -8.35 -1.73 1.98
N LEU A 69 -7.07 -2.01 1.78
CA LEU A 69 -6.05 -2.06 2.82
C LEU A 69 -5.08 -0.89 2.59
N ARG A 70 -5.09 0.08 3.51
CA ARG A 70 -4.16 1.20 3.50
C ARG A 70 -3.07 0.97 4.54
N ILE A 71 -1.84 0.87 4.07
CA ILE A 71 -0.66 0.65 4.88
C ILE A 71 0.03 2.01 5.05
N THR A 72 0.10 2.46 6.28
CA THR A 72 0.71 3.73 6.68
C THR A 72 1.82 3.44 7.68
N ASN A 73 2.98 4.08 7.53
CA ASN A 73 4.00 4.08 8.56
C ASN A 73 3.72 5.27 9.50
N LYS A 74 3.63 5.04 10.81
CA LYS A 74 3.40 6.08 11.84
C LYS A 74 4.40 7.24 11.73
N ASN A 75 5.62 6.93 11.30
CA ASN A 75 6.70 7.90 11.11
C ASN A 75 6.75 8.49 9.68
N ASP A 76 6.00 7.92 8.72
CA ASP A 76 5.84 8.54 7.40
C ASP A 76 4.65 9.51 7.44
N ILE A 77 5.00 10.77 7.68
CA ILE A 77 4.07 11.83 8.06
C ILE A 77 3.17 12.26 6.89
N VAL A 78 3.56 11.99 5.64
CA VAL A 78 2.95 12.27 4.32
C VAL A 78 2.21 13.62 4.09
N LEU A 79 1.77 14.40 5.09
CA LEU A 79 1.00 15.64 4.87
C LEU A 79 1.24 16.81 5.86
N ASP A 80 2.05 16.69 6.93
CA ASP A 80 2.18 17.81 7.90
C ASP A 80 3.52 18.57 7.92
N VAL A 81 4.58 18.11 7.23
CA VAL A 81 5.89 18.79 7.22
C VAL A 81 6.73 18.40 6.00
N PRO A 82 7.74 19.19 5.57
CA PRO A 82 8.61 18.83 4.45
C PRO A 82 9.12 17.40 4.65
N PRO A 83 8.92 16.49 3.68
CA PRO A 83 9.05 15.07 3.91
C PRO A 83 10.49 14.74 4.31
N VAL A 84 10.65 13.98 5.39
CA VAL A 84 11.85 13.18 5.59
C VAL A 84 11.80 12.10 4.49
N LEU A 85 12.29 12.44 3.28
CA LEU A 85 12.17 11.67 2.03
C LEU A 85 12.54 10.18 2.20
N PHE A 86 13.46 9.92 3.12
CA PHE A 86 13.92 8.60 3.52
C PHE A 86 12.82 7.68 4.05
N LEU A 87 11.86 8.20 4.82
CA LEU A 87 10.76 7.41 5.43
C LEU A 87 9.65 7.09 4.42
N HIS A 88 9.57 7.89 3.35
CA HIS A 88 8.64 7.71 2.24
C HIS A 88 9.18 6.74 1.17
N ASN A 89 10.26 6.01 1.46
CA ASN A 89 10.74 4.96 0.58
C ASN A 89 9.77 3.77 0.63
N LEU A 90 9.29 3.33 -0.55
CA LEU A 90 8.46 2.14 -0.69
C LEU A 90 9.07 0.96 0.05
N GLU A 91 10.37 0.74 -0.02
CA GLU A 91 11.03 -0.44 0.55
C GLU A 91 10.95 -0.51 2.09
N ASN A 92 10.76 0.63 2.76
CA ASN A 92 10.52 0.67 4.21
C ASN A 92 9.18 0.08 4.60
N TYR A 93 8.18 0.15 3.71
CA TYR A 93 6.84 -0.34 4.01
C TYR A 93 6.79 -1.87 4.08
N PRO A 94 7.21 -2.63 3.05
CA PRO A 94 7.32 -4.08 3.17
C PRO A 94 8.37 -4.53 4.17
N HIS A 95 9.44 -3.76 4.40
CA HIS A 95 10.39 -4.06 5.47
C HIS A 95 9.71 -3.97 6.85
N GLY A 96 8.97 -2.90 7.12
CA GLY A 96 8.17 -2.73 8.32
C GLY A 96 7.14 -3.84 8.50
N ILE A 97 6.39 -4.17 7.45
CA ILE A 97 5.43 -5.30 7.47
C ILE A 97 6.12 -6.63 7.76
N ALA A 98 7.33 -6.82 7.25
CA ALA A 98 8.07 -8.05 7.44
C ALA A 98 8.47 -8.27 8.90
N GLY A 99 8.72 -7.21 9.68
CA GLY A 99 9.19 -7.34 11.06
C GLY A 99 8.31 -6.74 12.15
N THR A 100 7.18 -6.09 11.80
CA THR A 100 6.21 -5.61 12.78
C THR A 100 5.53 -6.80 13.46
N SER A 101 5.55 -6.82 14.79
CA SER A 101 4.72 -7.72 15.58
C SER A 101 3.26 -7.24 15.58
N GLN A 102 2.33 -8.13 15.87
CA GLN A 102 0.91 -7.80 15.98
C GLN A 102 0.61 -7.10 17.32
N GLY A 103 0.88 -5.79 17.42
CA GLY A 103 0.02 -4.91 18.20
C GLY A 103 0.56 -4.21 19.44
N ASP A 104 1.83 -4.39 19.86
CA ASP A 104 2.43 -3.59 20.94
C ASP A 104 3.66 -2.82 20.45
N ASP A 105 3.72 -1.53 20.78
CA ASP A 105 4.85 -0.62 20.44
C ASP A 105 6.17 -1.07 21.14
N ASP A 106 6.10 -2.00 22.10
CA ASP A 106 7.21 -2.50 22.93
C ASP A 106 7.78 -3.86 22.47
N ASP A 107 7.19 -4.48 21.44
CA ASP A 107 7.65 -5.77 20.94
C ASP A 107 8.93 -5.64 20.09
N ASP A 108 9.78 -6.66 20.16
CA ASP A 108 10.97 -6.75 19.34
C ASP A 108 10.63 -6.86 17.84
N PHE A 109 11.30 -6.06 17.01
CA PHE A 109 11.22 -6.18 15.55
C PHE A 109 11.96 -7.44 15.09
N VAL A 110 11.22 -8.43 14.62
CA VAL A 110 11.75 -9.70 14.12
C VAL A 110 11.12 -10.00 12.78
N LEU A 111 11.96 -10.16 11.74
CA LEU A 111 11.49 -10.54 10.42
C LEU A 111 10.76 -11.89 10.47
N ALA A 112 9.45 -11.86 10.24
CA ALA A 112 8.58 -13.02 10.20
C ALA A 112 8.82 -13.92 8.97
N PHE A 113 9.51 -13.40 7.96
CA PHE A 113 9.91 -14.13 6.77
C PHE A 113 11.24 -13.59 6.22
N ASP A 114 11.91 -14.40 5.41
CA ASP A 114 13.18 -14.05 4.79
C ASP A 114 12.97 -12.97 3.71
N ARG A 115 13.27 -11.72 4.07
CA ARG A 115 13.26 -10.55 3.19
C ARG A 115 14.64 -9.93 3.18
N ASP A 116 15.19 -9.74 1.99
CA ASP A 116 16.49 -9.08 1.85
C ASP A 116 16.43 -7.64 2.38
N ILE A 117 17.25 -7.38 3.39
CA ILE A 117 17.40 -6.07 4.01
C ILE A 117 18.01 -5.06 3.02
N SER A 118 18.80 -5.52 2.04
CA SER A 118 19.51 -4.66 1.09
C SER A 118 18.58 -3.77 0.27
N LEU A 119 17.34 -4.22 0.07
CA LEU A 119 16.30 -3.53 -0.68
C LEU A 119 16.00 -2.14 -0.12
N VAL A 120 16.09 -1.93 1.20
CA VAL A 120 15.85 -0.61 1.79
C VAL A 120 16.88 0.44 1.35
N ASN A 121 18.07 0.00 0.90
CA ASN A 121 19.12 0.86 0.38
C ASN A 121 19.02 1.18 -1.12
N LYS A 122 18.03 0.64 -1.84
CA LYS A 122 17.89 0.81 -3.28
C LYS A 122 17.75 2.29 -3.71
N GLY A 123 17.04 3.09 -2.92
CA GLY A 123 16.78 4.51 -3.24
C GLY A 123 17.41 5.51 -2.27
N PHE A 124 18.01 5.04 -1.17
CA PHE A 124 18.51 5.86 -0.07
C PHE A 124 19.57 5.11 0.74
N ASP A 125 20.25 5.77 1.68
CA ASP A 125 21.19 5.14 2.62
C ASP A 125 20.54 4.94 3.99
N LEU A 126 19.79 3.83 4.15
CA LEU A 126 18.94 3.59 5.31
C LEU A 126 19.47 2.49 6.24
N LEU A 127 20.23 1.53 5.70
CA LEU A 127 20.89 0.49 6.48
C LEU A 127 22.10 1.04 7.20
N ASN A 128 22.33 0.51 8.40
CA ASN A 128 23.57 0.76 9.11
C ASN A 128 24.77 0.17 8.35
N ASP A 129 25.87 0.93 8.26
CA ASP A 129 27.14 0.55 7.63
C ASP A 129 27.66 -0.84 8.00
N LYS A 130 27.31 -1.36 9.20
CA LYS A 130 27.66 -2.72 9.63
C LYS A 130 27.21 -3.80 8.64
N HIS A 131 26.14 -3.55 7.89
CA HIS A 131 25.60 -4.47 6.90
C HIS A 131 26.35 -4.41 5.56
N ARG A 132 27.22 -3.42 5.35
CA ARG A 132 28.06 -3.25 4.15
C ARG A 132 27.28 -3.30 2.83
N VAL A 133 26.05 -2.80 2.84
CA VAL A 133 25.23 -2.65 1.64
C VAL A 133 25.45 -1.24 1.11
N PRO A 134 25.91 -1.05 -0.13
CA PRO A 134 26.08 0.28 -0.70
C PRO A 134 24.73 1.01 -0.75
N PRO A 135 24.68 2.33 -0.60
CA PRO A 135 23.45 3.08 -0.81
C PRO A 135 23.18 3.35 -2.29
N ASN A 136 21.90 3.52 -2.65
CA ASN A 136 21.43 3.92 -3.99
C ASN A 136 21.91 2.99 -5.12
N TRP A 137 21.83 1.68 -4.92
CA TRP A 137 22.18 0.66 -5.92
C TRP A 137 20.99 0.32 -6.83
#